data_AF-A0A6G0XID0-F1
#
_entry.id   AF-A0A6G0XID0-F1
#
_cell.length_a   1.000
_cell.length_b   1.000
_cell.length_c   1.000
_cell.angle_alpha   90.00
_cell.angle_beta   90.00
_cell.angle_gamma   90.00
#
_symmetry.space_group_name_H-M   'P 1'
#
loop_
_entity.id
_entity.type
_entity.pdbx_description
1 polymer ?
#
loop_
_entity_poly.entity_id
_entity_poly.type
_entity_poly.pdbx_seq_one_letter_code
_entity_poly.pdbx_strand_id
1 'polypeptide(L)'
;MNRAIDDMQHKGGLTEFATRKPLQRALIVGFFMYALSFVATWHRVWWDSIIGLLVTVWGYYSVYDVNIVPMGCVFDMAYYATMVTFVLHGIAFGIIVDELATKRIVSMITSEAETSTGLLIFVLVVELALLGFTGVILGFFYQFRYEIKHGEENADKDYRELI
;
A
#
# COMPACT_ATOMS: atom_id res chain seq x y z
N MET A 1 -0.95 12.02 44.83
CA MET A 1 -1.23 11.80 43.40
C MET A 1 0.03 11.20 42.82
N ASN A 2 0.02 9.91 42.47
CA ASN A 2 1.21 9.17 42.08
C ASN A 2 1.66 9.63 40.69
N ARG A 3 2.89 10.13 40.60
CA ARG A 3 3.55 10.53 39.34
C ARG A 3 3.52 9.40 38.28
N ALA A 4 3.52 8.15 38.72
CA ALA A 4 3.35 6.97 37.88
C ALA A 4 1.98 6.91 37.16
N ILE A 5 0.89 7.42 37.75
CA ILE A 5 -0.43 7.44 37.10
C ILE A 5 -0.50 8.53 36.03
N ASP A 6 0.20 9.66 36.23
CA ASP A 6 0.31 10.72 35.23
C ASP A 6 1.27 10.32 34.07
N ASP A 7 2.31 9.53 34.35
CA ASP A 7 3.19 8.95 33.31
C ASP A 7 2.52 7.78 32.55
N MET A 8 1.55 7.09 33.17
CA MET A 8 0.73 6.03 32.57
C MET A 8 -0.52 6.54 31.84
N GLN A 9 -0.76 7.85 31.82
CA GLN A 9 -1.58 8.45 30.77
C GLN A 9 -0.80 8.34 29.46
N HIS A 10 -0.70 7.11 28.92
CA HIS A 10 -0.49 6.91 27.50
C HIS A 10 -1.39 7.92 26.81
N LYS A 11 -0.77 8.82 26.05
CA LYS A 11 -1.50 9.70 25.15
C LYS A 11 -2.06 8.90 23.98
N GLY A 12 -2.18 7.57 24.09
CA GLY A 12 -3.39 6.81 23.79
C GLY A 12 -3.87 6.92 22.35
N GLY A 13 -2.94 7.15 21.44
CA GLY A 13 -3.24 7.53 20.07
C GLY A 13 -2.09 7.22 19.13
N LEU A 14 -2.39 7.20 17.83
CA LEU A 14 -1.44 6.82 16.78
C LEU A 14 -0.19 7.74 16.68
N THR A 15 -0.15 8.85 17.43
CA THR A 15 1.03 9.73 17.52
C THR A 15 2.26 9.09 18.15
N GLU A 16 2.08 8.06 18.97
CA GLU A 16 3.18 7.43 19.72
C GLU A 16 4.06 6.53 18.83
N PHE A 17 3.55 6.14 17.67
CA PHE A 17 4.21 5.19 16.77
C PHE A 17 5.02 5.90 15.68
N ALA A 18 6.30 5.57 15.59
CA ALA A 18 7.24 6.20 14.68
C ALA A 18 6.87 5.98 13.21
N THR A 19 6.31 4.81 12.88
CA THR A 19 5.99 4.42 11.49
C THR A 19 4.77 5.14 10.92
N ARG A 20 3.92 5.74 11.77
CA ARG A 20 2.69 6.40 11.34
C ARG A 20 2.93 7.53 10.33
N LYS A 21 3.90 8.43 10.60
CA LYS A 21 4.20 9.57 9.71
C LYS A 21 4.78 9.13 8.36
N PRO A 22 5.78 8.22 8.30
CA PRO A 22 6.22 7.62 7.05
C PRO A 22 5.09 6.99 6.24
N LEU A 23 4.25 6.18 6.88
CA LEU A 23 3.09 5.55 6.22
C LEU A 23 2.12 6.59 5.65
N GLN A 24 1.75 7.59 6.44
CA GLN A 24 0.86 8.67 5.99
C GLN A 24 1.43 9.40 4.76
N ARG A 25 2.74 9.70 4.76
CA ARG A 25 3.42 10.33 3.62
C ARG A 25 3.42 9.41 2.39
N ALA A 26 3.71 8.14 2.58
CA ALA A 26 3.65 7.16 1.50
C ALA A 26 2.25 7.06 0.90
N LEU A 27 1.20 7.08 1.71
CA LEU A 27 -0.20 7.08 1.25
C LEU A 27 -0.54 8.36 0.46
N ILE A 28 -0.07 9.54 0.90
CA ILE A 28 -0.26 10.79 0.14
C ILE A 28 0.46 10.69 -1.23
N VAL A 29 1.70 10.22 -1.26
CA VAL A 29 2.44 10.01 -2.52
C VAL A 29 1.71 9.00 -3.40
N GLY A 30 1.19 7.93 -2.79
CA GLY A 30 0.43 6.88 -3.48
C GLY A 30 -0.82 7.42 -4.16
N PHE A 31 -1.53 8.35 -3.53
CA PHE A 31 -2.69 9.00 -4.14
C PHE A 31 -2.33 9.62 -5.49
N PHE A 32 -1.23 10.38 -5.55
CA PHE A 32 -0.77 10.99 -6.80
C PHE A 32 -0.25 9.95 -7.80
N MET A 33 0.50 8.94 -7.34
CA MET A 33 1.03 7.90 -8.21
C MET A 33 -0.08 7.10 -8.89
N TYR A 34 -1.09 6.65 -8.14
CA TYR A 34 -2.20 5.89 -8.71
C TYR A 34 -3.09 6.75 -9.60
N ALA A 35 -3.32 8.02 -9.26
CA ALA A 35 -4.06 8.94 -10.12
C ALA A 35 -3.36 9.20 -11.46
N LEU A 36 -2.04 9.40 -11.44
CA LEU A 36 -1.24 9.57 -12.66
C LEU A 36 -1.17 8.27 -13.48
N SER A 37 -0.98 7.13 -12.81
CA SER A 37 -0.96 5.83 -13.46
C SER A 37 -2.28 5.56 -14.16
N PHE A 38 -3.40 5.83 -13.51
CA PHE A 38 -4.71 5.64 -14.10
C PHE A 38 -4.89 6.39 -15.43
N VAL A 39 -4.35 7.61 -15.56
CA VAL A 39 -4.35 8.35 -16.83
C VAL A 39 -3.42 7.69 -17.86
N ALA A 40 -2.24 7.24 -17.43
CA ALA A 40 -1.26 6.57 -18.28
C ALA A 40 -1.74 5.21 -18.81
N THR A 41 -2.46 4.45 -17.97
CA THR A 41 -2.93 3.09 -18.24
C THR A 41 -4.43 3.05 -18.56
N TRP A 42 -5.11 4.20 -18.74
CA TRP A 42 -6.56 4.25 -19.01
C TRP A 42 -7.00 3.32 -20.15
N HIS A 43 -6.17 3.21 -21.18
CA HIS A 43 -6.42 2.38 -22.36
C HIS A 43 -6.18 0.88 -22.13
N ARG A 44 -5.50 0.50 -21.04
CA ARG A 44 -5.13 -0.88 -20.76
C ARG A 44 -4.77 -1.10 -19.29
N VAL A 45 -5.49 -2.02 -18.65
CA VAL A 45 -5.25 -2.36 -17.23
C VAL A 45 -5.30 -1.08 -16.38
N TRP A 46 -6.45 -0.40 -16.40
CA TRP A 46 -6.68 0.80 -15.59
C TRP A 46 -7.27 0.47 -14.22
N TRP A 47 -7.83 -0.73 -14.09
CA TRP A 47 -8.61 -1.17 -12.93
C TRP A 47 -7.74 -1.37 -11.70
N ASP A 48 -6.49 -1.81 -11.86
CA ASP A 48 -5.51 -1.97 -10.78
C ASP A 48 -5.18 -0.61 -10.17
N SER A 49 -5.03 0.42 -11.00
CA SER A 49 -4.71 1.78 -10.59
C SER A 49 -5.89 2.45 -9.88
N ILE A 50 -7.14 2.21 -10.32
CA ILE A 50 -8.33 2.65 -9.56
C ILE A 50 -8.39 1.96 -8.21
N ILE A 51 -8.21 0.63 -8.16
CA ILE A 51 -8.28 -0.11 -6.90
C ILE A 51 -7.17 0.36 -5.96
N GLY A 52 -5.95 0.53 -6.45
CA GLY A 52 -4.83 1.10 -5.68
C GLY A 52 -5.13 2.49 -5.14
N LEU A 53 -5.80 3.35 -5.92
CA LEU A 53 -6.24 4.67 -5.47
C LEU A 53 -7.26 4.57 -4.32
N LEU A 54 -8.28 3.73 -4.46
CA LEU A 54 -9.31 3.52 -3.43
C LEU A 54 -8.69 2.97 -2.14
N VAL A 55 -7.82 1.97 -2.25
CA VAL A 55 -7.10 1.38 -1.11
C VAL A 55 -6.20 2.41 -0.44
N THR A 56 -5.56 3.29 -1.21
CA THR A 56 -4.73 4.36 -0.66
C THR A 56 -5.53 5.40 0.10
N VAL A 57 -6.69 5.81 -0.41
CA VAL A 57 -7.61 6.72 0.30
C VAL A 57 -8.12 6.07 1.59
N TRP A 58 -8.49 4.80 1.53
CA TRP A 58 -8.92 4.02 2.70
C TRP A 58 -7.80 3.90 3.74
N GLY A 59 -6.59 3.58 3.29
CA GLY A 59 -5.39 3.52 4.12
C GLY A 59 -5.07 4.85 4.77
N TYR A 60 -5.19 5.96 4.04
CA TYR A 60 -4.98 7.30 4.59
C TYR A 60 -6.00 7.60 5.70
N TYR A 61 -7.27 7.28 5.47
CA TYR A 61 -8.32 7.44 6.46
C TYR A 61 -8.03 6.62 7.74
N SER A 62 -7.46 5.41 7.58
CA SER A 62 -7.10 4.54 8.72
C SER A 62 -5.98 5.08 9.63
N VAL A 63 -5.21 6.08 9.19
CA VAL A 63 -4.07 6.65 9.93
C VAL A 63 -4.14 8.17 10.11
N TYR A 64 -5.25 8.78 9.67
CA TYR A 64 -5.42 10.23 9.65
C TYR A 64 -5.63 10.80 11.06
N ASP A 65 -6.60 10.26 11.79
CA ASP A 65 -6.92 10.73 13.13
C ASP A 65 -5.97 10.12 14.16
N VAL A 66 -5.23 10.99 14.81
CA VAL A 66 -4.14 10.63 15.71
C VAL A 66 -4.61 10.33 17.13
N ASN A 67 -5.82 10.74 17.49
CA ASN A 67 -6.35 10.63 18.84
C ASN A 67 -7.17 9.35 19.04
N ILE A 68 -7.33 8.54 18.00
CA ILE A 68 -8.05 7.28 18.07
C ILE A 68 -7.10 6.18 18.57
N VAL A 69 -7.62 5.35 19.47
CA VAL A 69 -7.03 4.06 19.89
C VAL A 69 -6.60 3.27 18.65
N PRO A 70 -5.49 2.51 18.67
CA PRO A 70 -5.05 1.67 17.56
C PRO A 70 -6.23 0.98 16.86
N MET A 71 -6.50 1.45 15.63
CA MET A 71 -7.68 1.08 14.88
C MET A 71 -7.61 -0.39 14.49
N GLY A 72 -8.47 -1.24 15.03
CA GLY A 72 -8.46 -2.67 14.70
C GLY A 72 -8.94 -2.95 13.28
N CYS A 73 -10.20 -2.61 12.97
CA CYS A 73 -10.84 -3.11 11.75
C CYS A 73 -10.46 -2.32 10.47
N VAL A 74 -10.50 -0.99 10.52
CA VAL A 74 -10.26 -0.14 9.32
C VAL A 74 -8.82 -0.25 8.84
N PHE A 75 -7.87 -0.26 9.78
CA PHE A 75 -6.45 -0.44 9.51
C PHE A 75 -6.14 -1.84 8.98
N ASP A 76 -6.66 -2.90 9.61
CA ASP A 76 -6.44 -4.26 9.13
C ASP A 76 -7.04 -4.45 7.73
N MET A 77 -8.23 -3.90 7.47
CA MET A 77 -8.79 -3.88 6.11
C MET A 77 -7.89 -3.14 5.12
N ALA A 78 -7.33 -1.98 5.49
CA ALA A 78 -6.38 -1.26 4.65
C ALA A 78 -5.11 -2.07 4.36
N TYR A 79 -4.57 -2.76 5.37
CA TYR A 79 -3.40 -3.63 5.23
C TYR A 79 -3.67 -4.80 4.27
N TYR A 80 -4.74 -5.55 4.48
CA TYR A 80 -5.10 -6.68 3.61
C TYR A 80 -5.50 -6.21 2.20
N ALA A 81 -6.19 -5.08 2.08
CA ALA A 81 -6.51 -4.50 0.78
C ALA A 81 -5.23 -4.08 0.04
N THR A 82 -4.20 -3.57 0.74
CA THR A 82 -2.89 -3.28 0.14
C THR A 82 -2.21 -4.55 -0.38
N MET A 83 -2.32 -5.67 0.33
CA MET A 83 -1.84 -6.97 -0.17
C MET A 83 -2.56 -7.39 -1.45
N VAL A 84 -3.88 -7.21 -1.50
CA VAL A 84 -4.68 -7.49 -2.70
C VAL A 84 -4.23 -6.59 -3.85
N THR A 85 -4.06 -5.28 -3.62
CA THR A 85 -3.52 -4.34 -4.62
C THR A 85 -2.16 -4.79 -5.16
N PHE A 86 -1.26 -5.26 -4.29
CA PHE A 86 0.04 -5.79 -4.73
C PHE A 86 -0.11 -6.98 -5.69
N VAL A 87 -0.99 -7.93 -5.36
CA VAL A 87 -1.28 -9.07 -6.25
C VAL A 87 -1.92 -8.61 -7.55
N LEU A 88 -2.81 -7.62 -7.50
CA LEU A 88 -3.46 -7.04 -8.67
C LEU A 88 -2.46 -6.40 -9.64
N HIS A 89 -1.46 -5.66 -9.16
CA HIS A 89 -0.35 -5.18 -10.00
C HIS A 89 0.46 -6.34 -10.60
N GLY A 90 0.65 -7.43 -9.86
CA GLY A 90 1.30 -8.64 -10.39
C GLY A 90 0.51 -9.27 -11.55
N ILE A 91 -0.83 -9.32 -11.43
CA ILE A 91 -1.72 -9.81 -12.50
C ILE A 91 -1.68 -8.86 -13.69
N ALA A 92 -1.78 -7.56 -13.45
CA ALA A 92 -1.68 -6.51 -14.46
C ALA A 92 -0.39 -6.63 -15.26
N PHE A 93 0.74 -6.72 -14.56
CA PHE A 93 2.06 -6.97 -15.15
C PHE A 93 2.07 -8.23 -16.01
N GLY A 94 1.53 -9.34 -15.50
CA GLY A 94 1.46 -10.61 -16.24
C GLY A 94 0.69 -10.51 -17.55
N ILE A 95 -0.44 -9.81 -17.57
CA ILE A 95 -1.24 -9.56 -18.78
C ILE A 95 -0.41 -8.80 -19.83
N ILE A 96 0.29 -7.73 -19.41
CA ILE A 96 1.10 -6.92 -20.34
C ILE A 96 2.29 -7.71 -20.89
N VAL A 97 2.94 -8.53 -20.06
CA VAL A 97 4.05 -9.41 -20.49
C VAL A 97 3.57 -10.43 -21.52
N ASP A 98 2.43 -11.09 -21.26
CA ASP A 98 1.86 -12.08 -22.18
C ASP A 98 1.53 -11.48 -23.55
N GLU A 99 0.95 -10.28 -23.57
CA GLU A 99 0.65 -9.57 -24.81
C GLU A 99 1.92 -9.16 -25.56
N LEU A 100 2.95 -8.71 -24.85
CA LEU A 100 4.24 -8.36 -25.45
C LEU A 100 4.90 -9.59 -26.07
N ALA A 101 4.88 -10.73 -25.36
CA ALA A 101 5.40 -12.00 -25.84
C ALA A 101 4.63 -12.49 -27.06
N THR A 102 3.29 -12.45 -27.02
CA THR A 102 2.42 -12.86 -28.12
C THR A 102 2.68 -12.03 -29.38
N LYS A 103 2.77 -10.69 -29.25
CA LYS A 103 3.11 -9.82 -30.38
C LYS A 103 4.46 -10.17 -31.00
N ARG A 104 5.46 -10.47 -30.17
CA ARG A 104 6.79 -10.85 -30.63
C ARG A 104 6.77 -12.19 -31.37
N ILE A 105 6.10 -13.19 -30.80
CA ILE A 105 5.96 -14.53 -31.40
C ILE A 105 5.24 -14.45 -32.74
N VAL A 106 4.13 -13.69 -32.82
CA VAL A 106 3.37 -13.53 -34.06
C VAL A 106 4.22 -12.87 -35.14
N SER A 107 4.90 -11.76 -34.85
CA SER A 107 5.78 -11.09 -35.82
C SER A 107 6.91 -12.01 -36.33
N MET A 108 7.48 -12.84 -35.45
CA MET A 108 8.47 -13.85 -35.85
C MET A 108 7.90 -14.92 -36.79
N ILE A 109 6.66 -15.37 -36.55
CA ILE A 109 6.01 -16.43 -37.36
C ILE A 109 5.52 -15.88 -38.70
N THR A 110 4.88 -14.72 -38.71
CA THR A 110 4.24 -14.16 -39.92
C THR A 110 5.21 -13.39 -40.81
N SER A 111 6.44 -13.10 -40.34
CA SER A 111 7.39 -12.21 -41.01
C SER A 111 6.82 -10.81 -41.30
N GLU A 112 5.76 -10.42 -40.59
CA GLU A 112 5.19 -9.08 -40.66
C GLU A 112 6.08 -8.10 -39.90
N ALA A 113 6.10 -6.85 -40.36
CA ALA A 113 6.83 -5.77 -39.70
C ALA A 113 6.42 -5.68 -38.22
N GLU A 114 7.41 -5.56 -37.31
CA GLU A 114 7.14 -5.44 -35.88
C GLU A 114 6.16 -4.28 -35.62
N THR A 115 5.03 -4.59 -35.00
CA THR A 115 4.10 -3.57 -34.50
C THR A 115 4.74 -2.84 -33.32
N SER A 116 4.54 -1.52 -33.25
CA SER A 116 5.11 -0.69 -32.18
C SER A 116 4.71 -1.22 -30.78
N THR A 117 5.72 -1.62 -30.00
CA THR A 117 5.57 -2.12 -28.62
C THR A 117 5.89 -1.06 -27.57
N GLY A 118 6.28 0.15 -27.98
CA GLY A 118 6.72 1.20 -27.06
C GLY A 118 5.70 1.56 -25.99
N LEU A 119 4.42 1.63 -26.35
CA LEU A 119 3.34 1.89 -25.40
C LEU A 119 3.18 0.75 -24.37
N LEU A 120 3.36 -0.50 -24.81
CA LEU A 120 3.28 -1.65 -23.91
C LEU A 120 4.45 -1.71 -22.94
N ILE A 121 5.66 -1.42 -23.42
CA ILE A 121 6.85 -1.32 -22.57
C ILE A 121 6.68 -0.18 -21.56
N PHE A 122 6.12 0.95 -21.99
CA PHE A 122 5.82 2.07 -21.08
C PHE A 122 4.84 1.66 -19.98
N VAL A 123 3.71 1.03 -20.33
CA VAL A 123 2.74 0.53 -19.34
C VAL A 123 3.38 -0.49 -18.41
N LEU A 124 4.22 -1.41 -18.93
CA LEU A 124 4.93 -2.39 -18.12
C LEU A 124 5.85 -1.75 -17.07
N VAL A 125 6.56 -0.68 -17.43
CA VAL A 125 7.42 0.07 -16.51
C VAL A 125 6.59 0.77 -15.44
N VAL A 126 5.44 1.33 -15.80
CA VAL A 126 4.50 1.94 -14.84
C VAL A 126 4.00 0.88 -13.85
N GLU A 127 3.56 -0.29 -14.31
CA GLU A 127 3.11 -1.39 -13.46
C GLU A 127 4.21 -1.87 -12.51
N LEU A 128 5.46 -1.99 -13.00
CA LEU A 128 6.57 -2.39 -12.15
C LEU A 128 6.85 -1.35 -11.05
N ALA A 129 6.73 -0.06 -11.37
CA ALA A 129 6.87 1.00 -10.39
C ALA A 129 5.74 0.96 -9.34
N LEU A 130 4.50 0.72 -9.76
CA LEU A 130 3.36 0.56 -8.85
C LEU A 130 3.52 -0.67 -7.95
N LEU A 131 3.95 -1.81 -8.50
CA LEU A 131 4.20 -3.03 -7.74
C LEU A 131 5.23 -2.78 -6.63
N GLY A 132 6.38 -2.20 -6.99
CA GLY A 132 7.44 -1.86 -6.03
C GLY A 132 6.97 -0.88 -4.96
N PHE A 133 6.25 0.16 -5.38
CA PHE A 133 5.72 1.18 -4.47
C PHE A 133 4.65 0.62 -3.50
N THR A 134 3.76 -0.24 -4.00
CA THR A 134 2.76 -0.95 -3.17
C THR A 134 3.46 -1.81 -2.12
N GLY A 135 4.56 -2.48 -2.49
CA GLY A 135 5.39 -3.24 -1.57
C GLY A 135 5.97 -2.38 -0.43
N VAL A 136 6.38 -1.15 -0.73
CA VAL A 136 6.85 -0.19 0.29
C VAL A 136 5.72 0.19 1.25
N ILE A 137 4.53 0.53 0.73
CA ILE A 137 3.36 0.84 1.57
C ILE A 137 3.00 -0.36 2.45
N LEU A 138 3.00 -1.58 1.89
CA LEU A 138 2.73 -2.81 2.62
C LEU A 138 3.74 -3.03 3.75
N GLY A 139 5.03 -2.77 3.50
CA GLY A 139 6.08 -2.82 4.52
C GLY A 139 5.84 -1.86 5.67
N PHE A 140 5.42 -0.62 5.38
CA PHE A 140 5.05 0.35 6.41
C PHE A 140 3.81 -0.08 7.21
N PHE A 141 2.76 -0.61 6.56
CA PHE A 141 1.62 -1.16 7.30
C PHE A 141 2.04 -2.32 8.20
N TYR A 142 2.88 -3.24 7.71
CA TYR A 142 3.37 -4.37 8.50
C TYR A 142 4.17 -3.90 9.73
N GLN A 143 5.11 -2.97 9.54
CA GLN A 143 5.90 -2.43 10.64
C GLN A 143 5.00 -1.67 11.64
N PHE A 144 4.04 -0.89 11.15
CA PHE A 144 3.14 -0.15 12.04
C PHE A 144 2.23 -1.09 12.84
N ARG A 145 1.74 -2.17 12.22
CA ARG A 145 0.99 -3.23 12.90
C ARG A 145 1.81 -3.90 14.00
N TYR A 146 3.09 -4.14 13.73
CA TYR A 146 4.03 -4.69 14.70
C TYR A 146 4.22 -3.74 15.89
N GLU A 147 4.43 -2.44 15.64
CA GLU A 147 4.57 -1.41 16.67
C GLU A 147 3.33 -1.34 17.57
N ILE A 148 2.13 -1.37 16.99
CA ILE A 148 0.86 -1.38 17.73
C ILE A 148 0.79 -2.59 18.66
N LYS A 149 1.03 -3.80 18.13
CA LYS A 149 0.94 -5.03 18.92
C LYS A 149 1.94 -5.05 20.09
N HIS A 150 3.17 -4.58 19.87
CA HIS A 150 4.18 -4.50 20.93
C HIS A 150 3.84 -3.43 21.97
N GLY A 151 3.25 -2.30 21.55
CA GLY A 151 2.74 -1.29 22.45
C GLY A 151 1.65 -1.83 23.38
N GLU A 152 0.70 -2.58 22.82
CA GLU A 152 -0.40 -3.21 23.59
C GLU A 152 0.12 -4.27 24.58
N GLU A 153 1.06 -5.12 24.18
CA GLU A 153 1.66 -6.14 25.05
C GLU A 153 2.45 -5.55 26.23
N ASN A 154 3.13 -4.41 26.02
CA ASN A 154 3.86 -3.74 27.10
C ASN A 154 2.91 -3.03 28.07
N ALA A 155 1.87 -2.38 27.55
CA ALA A 155 0.85 -1.77 28.40
C ALA A 155 0.16 -2.81 29.30
N ASP A 156 -0.21 -3.99 28.78
CA ASP A 156 -0.83 -5.06 29.59
C ASP A 156 0.11 -5.57 30.71
N LYS A 157 1.41 -5.66 30.45
CA LYS A 157 2.40 -6.04 31.48
C LYS A 157 2.50 -4.98 32.58
N ASP A 158 2.61 -3.71 32.21
CA ASP A 158 2.70 -2.60 33.16
C ASP A 158 1.46 -2.55 34.06
N TYR A 159 0.26 -2.80 33.51
CA TYR A 159 -0.97 -2.91 34.30
C TYR A 159 -0.97 -4.10 35.27
N ARG A 160 -0.47 -5.27 34.85
CA ARG A 160 -0.41 -6.47 35.70
C ARG A 160 0.61 -6.35 36.83
N GLU A 161 1.68 -5.58 36.66
CA GLU A 161 2.68 -5.35 37.71
C GLU A 161 2.19 -4.39 38.82
N LEU A 162 1.05 -3.73 38.61
CA LEU A 162 0.45 -2.77 39.55
C LEU A 162 -0.68 -3.34 40.42
N ILE A 163 -1.13 -4.57 40.16
CA ILE A 163 -2.20 -5.28 40.89
C ILE A 163 -1.57 -6.37 41.77
#